data_AF-A0A965MB22-F1
#
_entry.id   AF-A0A965MB22-F1
#
_cell.length_a   1.000
_cell.length_b   1.000
_cell.length_c   1.000
_cell.angle_alpha   90.00
_cell.angle_beta   90.00
_cell.angle_gamma   90.00
#
_symmetry.space_group_name_H-M   'P 1'
#
loop_
_entity.id
_entity.type
_entity.pdbx_description
1 polymer ?
#
loop_
_entity_poly.entity_id
_entity_poly.type
_entity_poly.pdbx_seq_one_letter_code
_entity_poly.pdbx_strand_id
1 'polypeptide(L)'
;MSTIETYQGWQSDVREMVADFAGSGQDASDYAWECADSSTWSIYYAHAWDLVLAMREHDRRALDAAECDYSDVFGFEDCTLDARMCRLAYLLTHAALWDALAEMGAAA
;
A
#
# COMPACT_ATOMS: atom_id res chain seq x y z
N MET A 1 -11.40 -9.84 11.84
CA MET A 1 -11.42 -8.37 11.82
C MET A 1 -12.44 -7.95 10.79
N SER A 2 -13.24 -6.93 11.04
CA SER A 2 -14.16 -6.38 10.02
C SER A 2 -13.38 -5.61 8.95
N THR A 3 -13.98 -5.38 7.78
CA THR A 3 -13.36 -4.59 6.70
C THR A 3 -13.08 -3.14 7.13
N ILE A 4 -13.94 -2.55 7.96
CA ILE A 4 -13.72 -1.20 8.49
C ILE A 4 -12.57 -1.15 9.50
N GLU A 5 -12.46 -2.12 10.41
CA GLU A 5 -11.31 -2.22 11.34
C GLU A 5 -10.00 -2.43 10.58
N THR A 6 -10.04 -3.24 9.52
CA THR A 6 -8.89 -3.48 8.64
C THR A 6 -8.46 -2.19 7.94
N TYR A 7 -9.41 -1.47 7.34
CA TYR A 7 -9.14 -0.21 6.66
C TYR A 7 -8.56 0.83 7.61
N GLN A 8 -9.14 0.97 8.81
CA GLN A 8 -8.66 1.91 9.82
C GLN A 8 -7.28 1.53 10.38
N GLY A 9 -7.02 0.23 10.55
CA GLY A 9 -5.72 -0.29 10.95
C GLY A 9 -4.64 0.04 9.92
N TRP A 10 -4.88 -0.30 8.66
CA TRP A 10 -3.98 0.04 7.56
C TRP A 10 -3.72 1.55 7.44
N GLN A 11 -4.75 2.39 7.56
CA GLN A 11 -4.57 3.85 7.59
C GLN A 11 -3.74 4.33 8.80
N SER A 12 -3.80 3.62 9.93
CA SER A 12 -2.96 3.94 11.09
C SER A 12 -1.50 3.63 10.78
N ASP A 13 -1.21 2.47 10.21
CA ASP A 13 0.15 2.06 9.83
C ASP A 13 0.75 3.05 8.82
N VAL A 14 -0.01 3.48 7.81
CA VAL A 14 0.43 4.51 6.85
C VAL A 14 0.78 5.82 7.57
N ARG A 15 -0.04 6.27 8.53
CA ARG A 15 0.26 7.49 9.30
C ARG A 15 1.51 7.34 10.17
N GLU A 16 1.75 6.16 10.72
CA GLU A 16 2.95 5.87 11.51
C GLU A 16 4.21 5.90 10.62
N MET A 17 4.18 5.27 9.46
CA MET A 17 5.26 5.34 8.46
C MET A 17 5.52 6.78 8.01
N VAL A 18 4.48 7.58 7.75
CA VAL A 18 4.65 9.00 7.41
C VAL A 18 5.32 9.79 8.55
N ALA A 19 4.98 9.49 9.81
CA ALA A 19 5.62 10.12 10.95
C ALA A 19 7.10 9.73 11.08
N ASP A 20 7.42 8.47 10.79
CA ASP A 20 8.78 7.94 10.84
C ASP A 20 9.68 8.48 9.73
N PHE A 21 9.10 8.85 8.58
CA PHE A 21 9.84 9.42 7.44
C PHE A 21 10.75 10.59 7.85
N ALA A 22 10.27 11.50 8.70
CA ALA A 22 11.03 12.68 9.13
C ALA A 22 12.35 12.35 9.83
N GLY A 23 12.46 11.17 10.44
CA GLY A 23 13.68 10.67 11.09
C GLY A 23 14.55 9.76 10.21
N SER A 24 14.06 9.37 9.03
CA SER A 24 14.72 8.37 8.18
C SER A 24 15.93 8.91 7.42
N GLY A 25 15.92 10.20 7.05
CA GLY A 25 16.91 10.80 6.15
C GLY A 25 16.91 10.21 4.73
N GLN A 26 15.91 9.41 4.37
CA GLN A 26 15.75 8.81 3.05
C GLN A 26 15.06 9.75 2.07
N ASP A 27 15.20 9.46 0.77
CA ASP A 27 14.37 10.05 -0.27
C ASP A 27 12.93 9.52 -0.16
N ALA A 28 11.94 10.37 -0.43
CA ALA A 28 10.54 10.01 -0.27
C ALA A 28 10.10 8.86 -1.18
N SER A 29 10.66 8.76 -2.39
CA SER A 29 10.30 7.70 -3.34
C SER A 29 10.82 6.36 -2.85
N ASP A 30 12.10 6.30 -2.49
CA ASP A 30 12.72 5.07 -1.98
C ASP A 30 12.03 4.63 -0.68
N TYR A 31 11.76 5.57 0.23
CA TYR A 31 11.08 5.29 1.49
C TYR A 31 9.68 4.69 1.29
N ALA A 32 8.87 5.25 0.38
CA ALA A 32 7.52 4.75 0.12
C ALA A 32 7.54 3.30 -0.40
N TRP A 33 8.47 2.97 -1.30
CA TRP A 33 8.62 1.61 -1.81
C TRP A 33 9.14 0.64 -0.75
N GLU A 34 10.15 1.03 0.03
CA GLU A 34 10.72 0.20 1.10
C GLU A 34 9.68 -0.09 2.21
N CYS A 35 8.89 0.91 2.60
CA CYS A 35 7.81 0.73 3.58
C CYS A 35 6.68 -0.15 3.03
N ALA A 36 6.31 0.00 1.76
CA ALA A 36 5.32 -0.86 1.13
C ALA A 36 5.81 -2.32 1.04
N ASP A 37 7.08 -2.56 0.72
CA ASP A 37 7.67 -3.90 0.64
C ASP A 37 7.77 -4.57 2.02
N SER A 38 8.11 -3.80 3.05
CA SER A 38 8.23 -4.28 4.43
C SER A 38 6.90 -4.34 5.21
N SER A 39 5.80 -3.89 4.60
CA SER A 39 4.47 -3.85 5.21
C SER A 39 3.92 -5.24 5.50
N THR A 40 3.34 -5.42 6.69
CA THR A 40 2.67 -6.69 7.01
C THR A 40 1.49 -6.99 6.08
N TRP A 41 0.93 -5.95 5.46
CA TRP A 41 -0.16 -6.03 4.48
C TRP A 41 0.30 -6.60 3.13
N SER A 42 1.57 -6.44 2.75
CA SER A 42 2.12 -6.96 1.49
C SER A 42 2.87 -8.28 1.65
N ILE A 43 3.35 -8.61 2.86
CA ILE A 43 4.12 -9.84 3.12
C ILE A 43 3.23 -11.04 3.47
N TYR A 44 2.14 -10.84 4.22
CA TYR A 44 1.30 -11.93 4.70
C TYR A 44 0.02 -12.05 3.87
N TYR A 45 -0.19 -13.21 3.21
CA TYR A 45 -1.35 -13.44 2.34
C TYR A 45 -2.69 -13.12 2.99
N ALA A 46 -2.90 -13.54 4.26
CA ALA A 46 -4.15 -13.27 4.95
C ALA A 46 -4.42 -11.76 5.12
N HIS A 47 -3.39 -10.99 5.49
CA HIS A 47 -3.52 -9.54 5.64
C HIS A 47 -3.71 -8.85 4.29
N ALA A 48 -3.02 -9.30 3.24
CA ALA A 48 -3.19 -8.77 1.89
C ALA A 48 -4.62 -8.96 1.39
N TRP A 49 -5.19 -10.14 1.60
CA TRP A 49 -6.59 -10.44 1.29
C TRP A 49 -7.55 -9.53 2.06
N ASP A 50 -7.36 -9.42 3.38
CA ASP A 50 -8.19 -8.57 4.22
C ASP A 50 -8.15 -7.11 3.76
N LEU A 51 -6.96 -6.58 3.43
CA LEU A 51 -6.80 -5.21 2.93
C LEU A 51 -7.48 -5.01 1.58
N VAL A 52 -7.30 -5.92 0.62
CA VAL A 52 -7.95 -5.79 -0.71
C VAL A 52 -9.47 -5.82 -0.57
N LEU A 53 -10.02 -6.66 0.31
CA LEU A 53 -11.45 -6.68 0.61
C LEU A 53 -11.92 -5.39 1.29
N ALA A 54 -11.13 -4.85 2.21
CA ALA A 54 -11.41 -3.59 2.87
C ALA A 54 -11.41 -2.41 1.90
N MET A 55 -10.41 -2.31 1.01
CA MET A 55 -10.35 -1.27 -0.03
C MET A 55 -11.54 -1.39 -0.98
N ARG A 56 -11.93 -2.61 -1.37
CA ARG A 56 -13.10 -2.81 -2.23
C ARG A 56 -14.39 -2.24 -1.64
N GLU A 57 -14.52 -2.24 -0.31
CA GLU A 57 -15.71 -1.72 0.39
C GLU A 57 -15.63 -0.22 0.71
N HIS A 58 -14.46 0.26 1.15
CA HIS A 58 -14.32 1.61 1.74
C HIS A 58 -13.60 2.61 0.83
N ASP A 59 -12.76 2.14 -0.10
CA ASP A 59 -12.05 2.99 -1.07
C ASP A 59 -11.77 2.23 -2.38
N ARG A 60 -12.86 1.95 -3.10
CA ARG A 60 -12.80 1.22 -4.36
C ARG A 60 -11.95 1.94 -5.41
N ARG A 61 -11.90 3.28 -5.37
CA ARG A 61 -11.15 4.06 -6.35
C ARG A 61 -9.66 3.83 -6.23
N ALA A 62 -9.12 3.76 -5.01
CA ALA A 62 -7.73 3.43 -4.78
C ALA A 62 -7.41 1.99 -5.24
N LEU A 63 -8.32 1.04 -5.02
CA LEU A 63 -8.16 -0.33 -5.55
C LEU A 63 -8.15 -0.35 -7.08
N ASP A 64 -9.10 0.32 -7.72
CA ASP A 64 -9.18 0.39 -9.19
C ASP A 64 -7.87 1.02 -9.77
N ALA A 65 -7.30 2.03 -9.10
CA ALA A 65 -6.03 2.64 -9.50
C ALA A 65 -4.85 1.65 -9.37
N ALA A 66 -4.73 0.95 -8.24
CA ALA A 66 -3.71 -0.07 -8.04
C ALA A 66 -3.82 -1.21 -9.06
N GLU A 67 -5.04 -1.59 -9.47
CA GLU A 67 -5.26 -2.57 -10.53
C GLU A 67 -4.83 -2.06 -11.91
N CYS A 68 -4.98 -0.77 -12.19
CA CYS A 68 -4.51 -0.16 -13.44
C CYS A 68 -2.98 -0.14 -13.52
N ASP A 69 -2.31 0.23 -12.43
CA ASP A 69 -0.84 0.35 -12.39
C ASP A 69 -0.13 -1.01 -12.30
N TYR A 70 -0.89 -2.08 -11.97
CA TYR A 70 -0.34 -3.41 -11.72
C TYR A 70 0.57 -3.93 -12.84
N SER A 71 0.12 -3.85 -14.09
CA SER A 71 0.89 -4.36 -15.23
C SER A 71 2.15 -3.56 -15.52
N ASP A 72 2.14 -2.28 -15.17
CA ASP A 72 3.28 -1.38 -15.41
C ASP A 72 4.40 -1.66 -14.41
N VAL A 73 4.05 -2.08 -13.19
CA VAL A 73 5.02 -2.40 -12.13
C VAL A 73 5.53 -3.84 -12.20
N PHE A 74 4.65 -4.82 -12.43
CA PHE A 74 5.00 -6.24 -12.34
C PHE A 74 5.08 -6.98 -13.68
N GLY A 75 4.73 -6.31 -14.79
CA GLY A 75 4.63 -6.95 -16.09
C GLY A 75 3.50 -7.99 -16.18
N PHE A 76 3.46 -8.71 -17.30
CA PHE A 76 2.48 -9.78 -17.57
C PHE A 76 2.92 -11.13 -16.98
N GLU A 77 3.35 -11.15 -15.72
CA GLU A 77 3.67 -12.40 -15.05
C GLU A 77 2.40 -13.12 -14.59
N ASP A 78 2.22 -14.36 -15.01
CA ASP A 78 1.27 -15.27 -14.37
C ASP A 78 1.71 -15.52 -12.93
N CYS A 79 1.00 -14.91 -11.98
CA CYS A 79 1.21 -15.12 -10.55
C CYS A 79 0.01 -15.82 -9.92
N THR A 80 0.23 -16.49 -8.78
CA THR A 80 -0.88 -17.03 -8.00
C THR A 80 -1.79 -15.89 -7.53
N LEU A 81 -3.05 -16.21 -7.22
CA LEU A 81 -3.99 -15.21 -6.73
C LEU A 81 -3.50 -14.58 -5.42
N ASP A 82 -2.88 -15.37 -4.54
CA ASP A 82 -2.29 -14.87 -3.29
C ASP A 82 -1.15 -13.88 -3.55
N ALA A 83 -0.25 -14.19 -4.49
CA ALA A 83 0.81 -13.26 -4.89
C ALA A 83 0.23 -11.96 -5.49
N ARG A 84 -0.87 -12.06 -6.25
CA ARG A 84 -1.56 -10.89 -6.78
C ARG A 84 -2.13 -10.01 -5.66
N MET A 85 -2.71 -10.60 -4.61
CA MET A 85 -3.23 -9.82 -3.48
C MET A 85 -2.12 -9.10 -2.73
N CYS A 86 -0.98 -9.77 -2.48
CA CYS A 86 0.20 -9.12 -1.91
C CYS A 86 0.69 -7.94 -2.76
N ARG A 87 0.78 -8.13 -4.08
CA ARG A 87 1.17 -7.08 -5.03
C ARG A 87 0.19 -5.91 -5.06
N LEU A 88 -1.12 -6.16 -4.97
CA LEU A 88 -2.11 -5.09 -4.85
C LEU A 88 -1.99 -4.36 -3.51
N ALA A 89 -1.85 -5.08 -2.39
CA ALA A 89 -1.64 -4.50 -1.07
C ALA A 89 -0.37 -3.64 -1.00
N TYR A 90 0.70 -4.07 -1.69
CA TYR A 90 1.93 -3.31 -1.89
C TYR A 90 1.66 -1.99 -2.62
N LEU A 91 1.01 -2.03 -3.79
CA LEU A 91 0.70 -0.81 -4.56
C LEU A 91 -0.21 0.15 -3.81
N LEU A 92 -1.21 -0.37 -3.11
CA LEU A 92 -2.12 0.40 -2.26
C LEU A 92 -1.35 1.13 -1.15
N THR A 93 -0.45 0.42 -0.46
CA THR A 93 0.36 0.98 0.61
C THR A 93 1.34 2.01 0.08
N HIS A 94 2.03 1.72 -1.02
CA HIS A 94 2.94 2.65 -1.68
C HIS A 94 2.20 3.93 -2.10
N ALA A 95 1.07 3.83 -2.79
CA ALA A 95 0.32 4.98 -3.27
C ALA A 95 -0.15 5.87 -2.12
N ALA A 96 -0.69 5.27 -1.05
CA ALA A 96 -1.14 6.02 0.12
C ALA A 96 0.01 6.74 0.84
N LEU A 97 1.18 6.09 0.95
CA LEU A 97 2.37 6.71 1.52
C LEU A 97 2.90 7.85 0.64
N TRP A 98 3.04 7.60 -0.66
CA TRP A 98 3.52 8.58 -1.62
C TRP A 98 2.65 9.83 -1.64
N ASP A 99 1.33 9.67 -1.71
CA ASP A 99 0.38 10.79 -1.69
C ASP A 99 0.50 11.59 -0.38
N ALA A 100 0.57 10.90 0.77
CA ALA A 100 0.73 11.57 2.07
C ALA A 100 2.06 12.33 2.19
N LEU A 101 3.17 11.75 1.70
CA LEU A 101 4.48 12.41 1.67
C LEU A 101 4.51 13.59 0.69
N ALA A 102 3.83 13.47 -0.46
CA ALA A 102 3.67 14.56 -1.43
C ALA A 102 2.88 15.74 -0.85
N GLU A 103 1.80 15.47 -0.11
CA GLU A 103 1.02 16.51 0.59
C GLU A 103 1.86 17.28 1.63
N MET A 104 2.87 16.64 2.22
CA MET A 104 3.82 17.26 3.14
C MET A 104 4.91 18.07 2.44
N GLY A 105 4.99 18.02 1.10
CA GLY A 105 6.06 18.62 0.31
C GLY A 105 7.37 17.84 0.33
N ALA A 106 7.32 16.55 0.71
CA ALA A 106 8.49 15.67 0.73
C ALA A 106 8.74 14.96 -0.61
N ALA A 107 7.70 14.79 -1.44
CA ALA A 107 7.82 14.26 -2.80
C ALA A 107 7.75 15.41 -3.81
N ALA A 108 8.88 15.73 -4.46
CA ALA A 108 9.02 16.77 -5.48
C ALA A 108 9.78 16.25 -6.70
#